data_AF-A0A9P8HD44-F1
#
_entry.id   AF-A0A9P8HD44-F1
#
_cell.length_a   1.000
_cell.length_b   1.000
_cell.length_c   1.000
_cell.angle_alpha   90.00
_cell.angle_beta   90.00
_cell.angle_gamma   90.00
#
_symmetry.space_group_name_H-M   'P 1'
#
loop_
_entity.id
_entity.type
_entity.pdbx_description
1 polymer ?
#
loop_
_entity_poly.entity_id
_entity_poly.type
_entity_poly.pdbx_seq_one_letter_code
_entity_poly.pdbx_strand_id
1 'polypeptide(L)'
;MDEQQEPHSLASTFPNPPDFWKEFTPERHAEIIELRRAQAADGEDVDSVQIPNLPEHLRALQPPPEPADGRWRVFGDQYMLDDKLPTLEEQGIENLPATASSSAKDAKHYDRAFELKRLTKSLLLNFLEMVGTLARNAGDAEAKIADLRTILINIHHILNEYRPHQARESAIEMMQDHLDRTRTETAAIRTQVDKARKVLEGLGSLDLSAVPKGQILVEDPTATATDEEKLLVEKTLRQAKVWAAADALIE
;
A
#
# COMPACT_ATOMS: atom_id res chain seq x y z
N MET A 1 -9.90 -36.24 -34.88
CA MET A 1 -9.94 -35.34 -33.72
C MET A 1 -8.49 -35.23 -33.31
N ASP A 2 -7.77 -34.34 -33.99
CA ASP A 2 -6.32 -34.26 -33.88
C ASP A 2 -5.99 -33.39 -32.68
N GLU A 3 -5.75 -34.03 -31.53
CA GLU A 3 -4.94 -33.47 -30.47
C GLU A 3 -3.53 -33.27 -31.03
N GLN A 4 -3.28 -32.10 -31.61
CA GLN A 4 -1.93 -31.67 -31.92
C GLN A 4 -1.20 -31.50 -30.59
N GLN A 5 -0.48 -32.56 -30.20
CA GLN A 5 0.58 -32.51 -29.20
C GLN A 5 1.49 -31.32 -29.53
N GLU A 6 1.43 -30.26 -28.72
CA GLU A 6 2.39 -29.18 -28.83
C GLU A 6 3.79 -29.76 -28.61
N PRO A 7 4.76 -29.43 -29.48
CA PRO A 7 6.11 -29.90 -29.31
C PRO A 7 6.62 -29.36 -27.98
N HIS A 8 6.94 -30.26 -27.05
CA HIS A 8 7.65 -29.94 -25.84
C HIS A 8 8.85 -29.05 -26.20
N SER A 9 8.73 -27.76 -25.94
CA SER A 9 9.80 -26.80 -26.16
C SER A 9 10.84 -27.06 -25.08
N LEU A 10 11.77 -27.96 -25.39
CA LEU A 10 12.89 -28.42 -24.56
C LEU A 10 13.91 -27.32 -24.21
N ALA A 11 13.54 -26.04 -24.28
CA ALA A 11 14.46 -24.89 -24.18
C ALA A 11 14.11 -23.87 -23.08
N SER A 12 12.98 -24.00 -22.37
CA SER A 12 12.60 -23.06 -21.30
C SER A 12 12.39 -23.76 -19.97
N THR A 13 13.04 -23.26 -18.92
CA THR A 13 12.85 -23.70 -17.51
C THR A 13 11.49 -23.27 -16.95
N PHE A 14 10.81 -22.32 -17.60
CA PHE A 14 9.51 -21.81 -17.18
C PHE A 14 8.40 -22.34 -18.10
N PRO A 15 7.23 -22.71 -17.53
CA PRO A 15 6.09 -23.13 -18.31
C PRO A 15 5.63 -21.99 -19.23
N ASN A 16 5.12 -22.34 -20.40
CA ASN A 16 4.46 -21.38 -21.27
C ASN A 16 3.25 -20.76 -20.55
N PRO A 17 2.91 -19.49 -20.85
CA PRO A 17 1.74 -18.85 -20.28
C PRO A 17 0.45 -19.63 -20.65
N PRO A 18 -0.58 -19.62 -19.80
CA PRO A 18 -1.82 -20.34 -20.06
C PRO A 18 -2.52 -19.91 -21.35
N ASP A 19 -3.02 -20.85 -22.16
CA ASP A 19 -3.56 -20.60 -23.50
C ASP A 19 -4.64 -19.52 -23.60
N PHE A 20 -5.37 -19.27 -22.50
CA PHE A 20 -6.40 -18.23 -22.44
C PHE A 20 -5.88 -16.82 -22.77
N TRP A 21 -4.57 -16.56 -22.67
CA TRP A 21 -3.99 -15.25 -23.04
C TRP A 21 -4.28 -14.87 -24.50
N LYS A 22 -4.43 -15.86 -25.40
CA LYS A 22 -4.73 -15.65 -26.82
C LYS A 22 -6.14 -15.08 -27.04
N GLU A 23 -7.03 -15.24 -26.06
CA GLU A 23 -8.40 -14.75 -26.12
C GLU A 23 -8.52 -13.25 -25.79
N PHE A 24 -7.47 -12.62 -25.23
CA PHE A 24 -7.43 -11.20 -24.87
C PHE A 24 -7.19 -10.32 -26.11
N THR A 25 -8.21 -10.21 -26.95
CA THR A 25 -8.23 -9.36 -28.15
C THR A 25 -9.02 -8.06 -27.90
N PRO A 26 -8.69 -6.95 -28.59
CA PRO A 26 -9.39 -5.67 -28.39
C PRO A 26 -10.90 -5.75 -28.71
N GLU A 27 -11.27 -6.57 -29.70
CA GLU A 27 -12.66 -6.79 -30.10
C GLU A 27 -13.46 -7.47 -28.98
N ARG A 28 -12.94 -8.57 -28.42
CA ARG A 28 -13.58 -9.29 -27.30
C ARG A 28 -13.61 -8.47 -26.01
N HIS A 29 -12.63 -7.60 -25.80
CA HIS A 29 -12.62 -6.63 -24.71
C HIS A 29 -13.75 -5.59 -24.86
N ALA A 30 -13.99 -5.07 -26.06
CA ALA A 30 -15.10 -4.15 -26.28
C ALA A 30 -16.45 -4.83 -26.00
N GLU A 31 -16.62 -6.06 -26.50
CA GLU A 31 -17.84 -6.84 -26.31
C GLU A 31 -18.14 -7.13 -24.83
N ILE A 32 -17.15 -7.55 -24.04
CA ILE A 32 -17.38 -7.82 -22.62
C ILE A 32 -17.69 -6.55 -21.82
N ILE A 33 -17.10 -5.41 -22.19
CA ILE A 33 -17.40 -4.11 -21.56
C ILE A 33 -18.84 -3.69 -21.85
N GLU A 34 -19.32 -3.87 -23.08
CA GLU A 34 -20.71 -3.60 -23.43
C GLU A 34 -21.69 -4.48 -22.65
N LEU A 35 -21.39 -5.78 -22.53
CA LEU A 35 -22.22 -6.70 -21.75
C LEU A 35 -22.21 -6.34 -20.25
N ARG A 36 -21.05 -5.96 -19.69
CA ARG A 36 -20.96 -5.49 -18.29
C ARG A 36 -21.75 -4.21 -18.07
N ARG A 37 -21.67 -3.24 -19.01
CA ARG A 37 -22.47 -2.01 -18.94
C ARG A 37 -23.98 -2.27 -19.03
N ALA A 38 -24.40 -3.26 -19.82
CA ALA A 38 -25.81 -3.63 -19.93
C ALA A 38 -26.36 -4.28 -18.65
N GLN A 39 -25.50 -4.88 -17.83
CA GLN A 39 -25.88 -5.54 -16.58
C GLN A 39 -25.57 -4.73 -15.31
N ALA A 40 -24.68 -3.73 -15.39
CA ALA A 40 -24.34 -2.87 -14.26
C ALA A 40 -25.57 -2.08 -13.81
N ALA A 41 -25.88 -2.17 -12.51
CA ALA A 41 -26.86 -1.28 -11.88
C ALA A 41 -26.25 0.12 -11.70
N ASP A 42 -27.11 1.14 -11.53
CA ASP A 42 -26.67 2.52 -11.27
C ASP A 42 -25.76 2.58 -10.02
N GLY A 43 -24.44 2.75 -10.25
CA GLY A 43 -23.43 2.91 -9.20
C GLY A 43 -22.51 1.72 -8.94
N GLU A 44 -22.67 0.59 -9.66
CA GLU A 44 -21.69 -0.52 -9.59
C GLU A 44 -20.49 -0.27 -10.51
N ASP A 45 -19.30 -0.69 -10.05
CA ASP A 45 -18.11 -0.67 -10.88
C ASP A 45 -18.25 -1.69 -12.01
N VAL A 46 -18.24 -1.21 -13.24
CA VAL A 46 -18.50 -1.99 -14.46
C VAL A 46 -17.57 -3.20 -14.52
N ASP A 47 -16.34 -3.10 -14.01
CA ASP A 47 -15.36 -4.19 -14.05
C ASP A 47 -15.59 -5.28 -13.00
N SER A 48 -16.38 -5.01 -11.96
CA SER A 48 -16.69 -5.96 -10.88
C SER A 48 -17.93 -6.82 -11.17
N VAL A 49 -18.70 -6.48 -12.21
CA VAL A 49 -19.95 -7.17 -12.55
C VAL A 49 -19.66 -8.54 -13.18
N GLN A 50 -20.13 -9.60 -12.51
CA GLN A 50 -20.06 -10.96 -13.03
C GLN A 50 -21.27 -11.29 -13.90
N ILE A 51 -21.01 -11.63 -15.17
CA ILE A 51 -22.05 -11.96 -16.14
C ILE A 51 -22.40 -13.46 -16.01
N PRO A 52 -23.63 -13.85 -15.64
CA PRO A 52 -24.05 -15.24 -15.66
C PRO A 52 -24.20 -15.73 -17.11
N ASN A 53 -23.66 -16.92 -17.42
CA ASN A 53 -23.71 -17.58 -18.74
C ASN A 53 -23.00 -16.84 -19.89
N LEU A 54 -21.76 -16.44 -19.66
CA LEU A 54 -20.92 -15.81 -20.68
C LEU A 54 -20.57 -16.79 -21.83
N PRO A 55 -20.56 -16.34 -23.11
CA PRO A 55 -20.12 -17.15 -24.25
C PRO A 55 -18.73 -17.75 -24.05
N GLU A 56 -18.48 -18.94 -24.59
CA GLU A 56 -17.22 -19.68 -24.38
C GLU A 56 -15.97 -18.88 -24.75
N HIS A 57 -16.05 -18.04 -25.79
CA HIS A 57 -14.94 -17.21 -26.28
C HIS A 57 -14.68 -15.93 -25.45
N LEU A 58 -15.56 -15.62 -24.49
CA LEU A 58 -15.42 -14.49 -23.55
C LEU A 58 -15.18 -14.97 -22.11
N ARG A 59 -15.33 -16.27 -21.82
CA ARG A 59 -15.20 -16.85 -20.48
C ARG A 59 -13.84 -16.52 -19.84
N ALA A 60 -12.76 -16.50 -20.62
CA ALA A 60 -11.42 -16.17 -20.13
C ALA A 60 -11.25 -14.71 -19.67
N LEU A 61 -12.07 -13.78 -20.21
CA LEU A 61 -12.01 -12.36 -19.88
C LEU A 61 -12.75 -12.01 -18.58
N GLN A 62 -13.50 -12.96 -18.03
CA GLN A 62 -14.14 -12.82 -16.72
C GLN A 62 -13.25 -13.45 -15.65
N PRO A 63 -12.92 -12.74 -14.57
CA PRO A 63 -12.23 -13.33 -13.43
C PRO A 63 -12.99 -14.56 -12.92
N PRO A 64 -12.29 -15.66 -12.59
CA PRO A 64 -12.95 -16.84 -12.04
C PRO A 64 -13.64 -16.50 -10.70
N PRO A 65 -14.75 -17.17 -10.37
CA PRO A 65 -15.38 -17.00 -9.07
C PRO A 65 -14.46 -17.46 -7.95
N GLU A 66 -14.69 -16.93 -6.75
CA GLU A 66 -13.98 -17.35 -5.55
C GLU A 66 -14.16 -18.86 -5.31
N PRO A 67 -13.13 -19.59 -4.84
CA PRO A 67 -13.26 -21.01 -4.52
C PRO A 67 -14.39 -21.25 -3.51
N ALA A 68 -15.33 -22.15 -3.83
CA ALA A 68 -16.48 -22.46 -2.97
C ALA A 68 -16.08 -22.94 -1.56
N ASP A 69 -14.94 -23.61 -1.45
CA ASP A 69 -14.40 -24.11 -0.18
C ASP A 69 -13.66 -23.04 0.63
N GLY A 70 -13.57 -21.80 0.11
CA GLY A 70 -12.82 -20.69 0.69
C GLY A 70 -11.33 -20.99 0.84
N ARG A 71 -10.81 -21.98 0.10
CA ARG A 71 -9.46 -22.52 0.24
C ARG A 71 -8.72 -22.39 -1.06
N TRP A 72 -7.49 -21.86 -1.02
CA TRP A 72 -6.61 -21.85 -2.19
C TRP A 72 -5.18 -22.22 -1.80
N ARG A 73 -4.41 -22.72 -2.77
CA ARG A 73 -3.02 -23.10 -2.55
C ARG A 73 -2.10 -22.12 -3.27
N VAL A 74 -1.12 -21.58 -2.54
CA VAL A 74 -0.08 -20.72 -3.10
C VAL A 74 1.26 -21.29 -2.69
N PHE A 75 2.12 -21.62 -3.67
CA PHE A 75 3.47 -22.16 -3.45
C PHE A 75 3.59 -23.36 -2.48
N GLY A 76 2.55 -24.18 -2.41
CA GLY A 76 2.50 -25.35 -1.52
C GLY A 76 1.73 -25.12 -0.22
N ASP A 77 1.53 -23.86 0.17
CA ASP A 77 0.80 -23.49 1.37
C ASP A 77 -0.69 -23.31 1.08
N GLN A 78 -1.54 -23.77 2.00
CA GLN A 78 -2.99 -23.65 1.91
C GLN A 78 -3.46 -22.42 2.69
N TYR A 79 -4.11 -21.51 1.98
CA TYR A 79 -4.71 -20.31 2.51
C TYR A 79 -6.22 -20.47 2.59
N MET A 80 -6.82 -19.74 3.53
CA MET A 80 -8.25 -19.71 3.82
C MET A 80 -8.76 -18.28 3.60
N LEU A 81 -9.97 -18.14 3.08
CA LEU A 81 -10.65 -16.85 2.88
C LEU A 81 -11.00 -16.22 4.24
N ASP A 82 -11.36 -17.08 5.19
CA ASP A 82 -11.44 -16.73 6.60
C ASP A 82 -10.03 -16.74 7.22
N ASP A 83 -9.47 -15.55 7.47
CA ASP A 83 -8.21 -15.37 8.20
C ASP A 83 -8.42 -15.59 9.72
N LYS A 84 -8.86 -16.80 10.09
CA LYS A 84 -8.97 -17.25 11.48
C LYS A 84 -7.75 -18.07 11.81
N LEU A 85 -6.98 -17.60 12.81
CA LEU A 85 -5.86 -18.35 13.36
C LEU A 85 -6.37 -19.69 13.90
N PRO A 86 -5.80 -20.85 13.46
CA PRO A 86 -6.12 -22.14 14.04
C PRO A 86 -5.86 -22.13 15.56
N THR A 87 -6.73 -22.76 16.34
CA THR A 87 -6.55 -22.79 17.78
C THR A 87 -5.40 -23.73 18.17
N LEU A 88 -4.72 -23.45 19.28
CA LEU A 88 -3.63 -24.31 19.77
C LEU A 88 -4.11 -25.75 20.05
N GLU A 89 -5.36 -25.90 20.50
CA GLU A 89 -6.00 -27.18 20.79
C GLU A 89 -6.25 -28.00 19.51
N GLU A 90 -6.66 -27.35 18.41
CA GLU A 90 -6.79 -27.98 17.09
C GLU A 90 -5.45 -28.49 16.53
N GLN A 91 -4.34 -27.90 16.97
CA GLN A 91 -2.99 -28.31 16.60
C GLN A 91 -2.41 -29.40 17.53
N GLY A 92 -3.18 -29.83 18.54
CA GLY A 92 -2.74 -30.82 19.53
C GLY A 92 -1.67 -30.28 20.49
N ILE A 93 -1.60 -28.96 20.68
CA ILE A 93 -0.61 -28.28 21.52
C ILE A 93 -1.31 -27.73 22.76
N GLU A 94 -0.70 -27.94 23.93
CA GLU A 94 -1.23 -27.42 25.18
C GLU A 94 -1.25 -25.89 25.17
N ASN A 95 -2.43 -25.33 25.42
CA ASN A 95 -2.64 -23.89 25.52
C ASN A 95 -2.24 -23.41 26.93
N LEU A 96 -0.98 -23.03 27.08
CA LEU A 96 -0.39 -22.55 28.33
C LEU A 96 -1.05 -21.27 28.91
N PRO A 97 -1.51 -20.29 28.10
CA PRO A 97 -2.19 -19.12 28.65
C PRO A 97 -3.65 -19.40 29.06
N ALA A 98 -4.37 -20.32 28.40
CA ALA A 98 -5.76 -20.64 28.75
C ALA A 98 -5.92 -21.36 30.10
N THR A 99 -4.90 -22.12 30.53
CA THR A 99 -4.89 -22.77 31.85
C THR A 99 -4.79 -21.79 33.02
N ALA A 100 -4.43 -20.52 32.76
CA ALA A 100 -4.22 -19.51 33.80
C ALA A 100 -5.27 -18.40 33.89
N SER A 101 -6.03 -18.12 32.81
CA SER A 101 -6.94 -16.95 32.76
C SER A 101 -8.40 -17.36 32.56
N SER A 102 -9.15 -17.32 33.66
CA SER A 102 -10.60 -17.47 33.73
C SER A 102 -11.35 -16.34 33.01
N SER A 103 -12.13 -16.68 31.99
CA SER A 103 -13.45 -16.10 31.67
C SER A 103 -13.70 -14.60 31.95
N ALA A 104 -12.94 -13.68 31.35
CA ALA A 104 -13.31 -12.26 31.30
C ALA A 104 -12.99 -11.64 29.93
N LYS A 105 -14.04 -11.20 29.22
CA LYS A 105 -13.99 -10.89 27.78
C LYS A 105 -13.32 -9.56 27.40
N ASP A 106 -13.06 -8.64 28.33
CA ASP A 106 -12.75 -7.24 27.98
C ASP A 106 -11.44 -6.64 28.55
N ALA A 107 -10.58 -7.44 29.21
CA ALA A 107 -9.25 -7.01 29.70
C ALA A 107 -8.06 -7.62 28.91
N LYS A 108 -8.33 -8.16 27.73
CA LYS A 108 -7.46 -9.14 27.04
C LYS A 108 -6.08 -8.62 26.59
N HIS A 109 -5.92 -7.32 26.29
CA HIS A 109 -4.66 -6.85 25.68
C HIS A 109 -3.52 -6.65 26.68
N TYR A 110 -3.82 -6.14 27.88
CA TYR A 110 -2.82 -5.96 28.92
C TYR A 110 -2.37 -7.32 29.51
N ASP A 111 -3.30 -8.28 29.58
CA ASP A 111 -3.00 -9.65 30.00
C ASP A 111 -2.08 -10.39 29.01
N ARG A 112 -2.26 -10.20 27.69
CA ARG A 112 -1.39 -10.80 26.65
C ARG A 112 0.07 -10.38 26.77
N ALA A 113 0.35 -9.10 27.02
CA ALA A 113 1.72 -8.63 27.20
C ALA A 113 2.36 -9.19 28.47
N PHE A 114 1.56 -9.41 29.52
CA PHE A 114 1.99 -10.06 30.75
C PHE A 114 2.26 -11.56 30.54
N GLU A 115 1.36 -12.27 29.86
CA GLU A 115 1.51 -13.68 29.50
C GLU A 115 2.71 -13.90 28.57
N LEU A 116 2.95 -13.02 27.59
CA LEU A 116 4.16 -13.09 26.76
C LEU A 116 5.44 -12.95 27.59
N LYS A 117 5.46 -12.03 28.57
CA LYS A 117 6.60 -11.88 29.50
C LYS A 117 6.77 -13.12 30.38
N ARG A 118 5.68 -13.71 30.84
CA ARG A 118 5.68 -14.94 31.66
C ARG A 118 6.21 -16.13 30.86
N LEU A 119 5.73 -16.34 29.63
CA LEU A 119 6.21 -17.39 28.74
C LEU A 119 7.68 -17.19 28.36
N THR A 120 8.11 -15.95 28.10
CA THR A 120 9.53 -15.65 27.85
C THR A 120 10.42 -16.01 29.05
N LYS A 121 9.96 -15.74 30.28
CA LYS A 121 10.68 -16.17 31.49
C LYS A 121 10.69 -17.69 31.63
N SER A 122 9.56 -18.36 31.37
CA SER A 122 9.45 -19.82 31.37
C SER A 122 10.37 -20.47 30.32
N LEU A 123 10.49 -19.86 29.14
CA LEU A 123 11.41 -20.26 28.06
C LEU A 123 12.86 -20.19 28.53
N LEU A 124 13.26 -19.10 29.18
CA LEU A 124 14.61 -18.93 29.69
C LEU A 124 14.94 -19.95 30.78
N LEU A 125 14.00 -20.22 31.69
CA LEU A 125 14.18 -21.22 32.75
C LEU A 125 14.31 -22.63 32.16
N ASN A 126 13.43 -23.01 31.23
CA ASN A 126 13.52 -24.30 30.54
C ASN A 126 14.80 -24.45 29.74
N PHE A 127 15.30 -23.38 29.11
CA PHE A 127 16.58 -23.39 28.42
C PHE A 127 17.74 -23.62 29.39
N LEU A 128 17.72 -22.98 30.56
CA LEU A 128 18.75 -23.19 31.58
C LEU A 128 18.72 -24.62 32.14
N GLU A 129 17.53 -25.17 32.38
CA GLU A 129 17.34 -26.58 32.77
C GLU A 129 17.83 -27.54 31.68
N MET A 130 17.59 -27.24 30.40
CA MET A 130 18.09 -28.03 29.28
C MET A 130 19.63 -28.03 29.23
N VAL A 131 20.28 -26.88 29.40
CA VAL A 131 21.75 -26.81 29.45
C VAL A 131 22.29 -27.58 30.67
N GLY A 132 21.60 -27.47 31.81
CA GLY A 132 21.97 -28.22 33.03
C GLY A 132 21.79 -29.74 32.90
N THR A 133 20.74 -30.20 32.21
CA THR A 133 20.50 -31.61 31.93
C THR A 133 21.49 -32.15 30.91
N LEU A 134 21.78 -31.43 29.81
CA LEU A 134 22.80 -31.81 28.84
C LEU A 134 24.19 -32.01 29.47
N ALA A 135 24.54 -31.22 30.49
CA ALA A 135 25.79 -31.36 31.21
C ALA A 135 25.83 -32.60 32.15
N ARG A 136 24.68 -33.11 32.59
CA ARG A 136 24.57 -34.22 33.55
C ARG A 136 24.17 -35.55 32.90
N ASN A 137 23.06 -35.53 32.17
CA ASN A 137 22.50 -36.65 31.43
C ASN A 137 21.84 -36.15 30.14
N ALA A 138 22.48 -36.41 29.01
CA ALA A 138 21.99 -35.99 27.71
C ALA A 138 20.67 -36.66 27.29
N GLY A 139 20.32 -37.82 27.87
CA GLY A 139 19.08 -38.55 27.53
C GLY A 139 17.81 -37.84 27.98
N ASP A 140 17.88 -37.05 29.07
CA ASP A 140 16.71 -36.35 29.62
C ASP A 140 16.45 -35.00 28.92
N ALA A 141 17.33 -34.58 28.01
CA ALA A 141 17.22 -33.30 27.30
C ALA A 141 16.06 -33.29 26.28
N GLU A 142 15.65 -34.44 25.75
CA GLU A 142 14.58 -34.54 24.74
C GLU A 142 13.24 -33.99 25.27
N ALA A 143 12.89 -34.31 26.52
CA ALA A 143 11.69 -33.79 27.17
C ALA A 143 11.73 -32.25 27.26
N LYS A 144 12.90 -31.68 27.60
CA LYS A 144 13.06 -30.21 27.68
C LYS A 144 13.01 -29.54 26.32
N ILE A 145 13.49 -30.20 25.26
CA ILE A 145 13.36 -29.69 23.89
C ILE A 145 11.88 -29.66 23.46
N ALA A 146 11.10 -30.67 23.83
CA ALA A 146 9.65 -30.68 23.58
C ALA A 146 8.94 -29.54 24.33
N ASP A 147 9.27 -29.31 25.60
CA ASP A 147 8.73 -28.20 26.40
C ASP A 147 9.05 -26.83 25.75
N LEU A 148 10.30 -26.63 25.31
CA LEU A 148 10.72 -25.41 24.61
C LEU A 148 9.94 -25.20 23.31
N ARG A 149 9.73 -26.26 22.53
CA ARG A 149 8.92 -26.20 21.31
C ARG A 149 7.49 -25.74 21.62
N THR A 150 6.87 -26.31 22.64
CA THR A 150 5.52 -25.94 23.08
C THR A 150 5.45 -24.47 23.50
N ILE A 151 6.42 -24.00 24.30
CA ILE A 151 6.46 -22.59 24.74
C ILE A 151 6.62 -21.65 23.54
N LEU A 152 7.51 -21.97 22.60
CA LEU A 152 7.73 -21.14 21.40
C LEU A 152 6.48 -21.06 20.52
N ILE A 153 5.77 -22.17 20.33
CA ILE A 153 4.52 -22.16 19.54
C ILE A 153 3.44 -21.32 20.25
N ASN A 154 3.32 -21.43 21.58
CA ASN A 154 2.42 -20.59 22.36
C ASN A 154 2.76 -19.09 22.25
N ILE A 155 4.06 -18.72 22.29
CA ILE A 155 4.52 -17.34 22.07
C ILE A 155 4.11 -16.85 20.68
N HIS A 156 4.36 -17.66 19.64
CA HIS A 156 3.97 -17.32 18.27
C HIS A 156 2.46 -17.12 18.12
N HIS A 157 1.66 -17.96 18.77
CA HIS A 157 0.21 -17.84 18.74
C HIS A 157 -0.27 -16.52 19.36
N ILE A 158 0.23 -16.14 20.55
CA ILE A 158 -0.11 -14.86 21.20
C ILE A 158 0.30 -13.67 20.32
N LEU A 159 1.48 -13.73 19.68
CA LEU A 159 1.93 -12.69 18.77
C LEU A 159 1.02 -12.58 17.54
N ASN A 160 0.61 -13.71 16.98
CA ASN A 160 -0.31 -13.75 15.84
C ASN A 160 -1.68 -13.15 16.21
N GLU A 161 -2.21 -13.45 17.39
CA GLU A 161 -3.44 -12.81 17.89
C GLU A 161 -3.31 -11.28 18.10
N TYR A 162 -2.09 -10.77 18.23
CA TYR A 162 -1.81 -9.34 18.38
C TYR A 162 -1.66 -8.61 17.04
N ARG A 163 -1.43 -9.33 15.93
CA ARG A 163 -1.24 -8.74 14.59
C ARG A 163 -2.39 -7.83 14.14
N PRO A 164 -3.68 -8.19 14.31
CA PRO A 164 -4.76 -7.31 13.89
C PRO A 164 -4.81 -6.00 14.69
N HIS A 165 -4.40 -6.04 15.97
CA HIS A 165 -4.29 -4.83 16.78
C HIS A 165 -3.13 -3.96 16.30
N GLN A 166 -1.96 -4.55 16.06
CA GLN A 166 -0.80 -3.85 15.50
C GLN A 166 -1.15 -3.14 14.19
N ALA A 167 -1.86 -3.83 13.27
CA ALA A 167 -2.28 -3.25 12.00
C ALA A 167 -3.19 -2.02 12.18
N ARG A 168 -4.12 -2.06 13.15
CA ARG A 168 -4.98 -0.92 13.47
C ARG A 168 -4.19 0.26 14.02
N GLU A 169 -3.29 0.04 14.97
CA GLU A 169 -2.45 1.10 15.52
C GLU A 169 -1.56 1.73 14.43
N SER A 170 -0.95 0.91 13.57
CA SER A 170 -0.17 1.41 12.42
C SER A 170 -1.02 2.21 11.43
N ALA A 171 -2.28 1.81 11.20
CA ALA A 171 -3.20 2.59 10.36
C ALA A 171 -3.58 3.93 11.01
N ILE A 172 -3.81 3.94 12.33
CA ILE A 172 -4.08 5.16 13.09
C ILE A 172 -2.90 6.13 13.03
N GLU A 173 -1.68 5.62 13.24
CA GLU A 173 -0.43 6.39 13.15
C GLU A 173 -0.27 7.03 11.75
N MET A 174 -0.46 6.25 10.68
CA MET A 174 -0.41 6.76 9.31
C MET A 174 -1.45 7.87 9.05
N MET A 175 -2.66 7.73 9.60
CA MET A 175 -3.70 8.75 9.46
C MET A 175 -3.37 10.03 10.26
N GLN A 176 -2.76 9.89 11.44
CA GLN A 176 -2.31 11.02 12.24
C GLN A 176 -1.19 11.79 11.51
N ASP A 177 -0.23 11.08 10.93
CA ASP A 177 0.83 11.67 10.11
C ASP A 177 0.26 12.43 8.90
N HIS A 178 -0.72 11.85 8.21
CA HIS A 178 -1.41 12.53 7.11
C HIS A 178 -2.14 13.81 7.56
N LEU A 179 -2.80 13.79 8.72
CA LEU A 179 -3.46 14.96 9.27
C LEU A 179 -2.47 16.06 9.63
N ASP A 180 -1.35 15.72 10.28
CA ASP A 180 -0.35 16.70 10.68
C ASP A 180 0.40 17.28 9.48
N ARG A 181 0.68 16.45 8.45
CA ARG A 181 1.17 16.94 7.16
C ARG A 181 0.19 17.92 6.51
N THR A 182 -1.10 17.58 6.44
CA THR A 182 -2.12 18.45 5.84
C THR A 182 -2.26 19.77 6.60
N ARG A 183 -2.16 19.74 7.94
CA ARG A 183 -2.18 20.93 8.80
C ARG A 183 -0.98 21.83 8.57
N THR A 184 0.22 21.26 8.48
CA THR A 184 1.45 22.02 8.24
C THR A 184 1.46 22.64 6.84
N GLU A 185 1.02 21.90 5.82
CA GLU A 185 0.84 22.42 4.45
C GLU A 185 -0.20 23.55 4.40
N THR A 186 -1.35 23.40 5.06
CA THR A 186 -2.37 24.45 5.13
C THR A 186 -1.87 25.69 5.87
N ALA A 187 -1.13 25.50 6.95
CA ALA A 187 -0.52 26.61 7.69
C ALA A 187 0.51 27.35 6.82
N ALA A 188 1.35 26.64 6.08
CA ALA A 188 2.29 27.23 5.14
C ALA A 188 1.53 28.08 4.10
N ILE A 189 0.53 27.51 3.42
CA ILE A 189 -0.28 28.20 2.41
C ILE A 189 -0.88 29.49 2.98
N ARG A 190 -1.47 29.43 4.18
CA ARG A 190 -2.02 30.62 4.84
C ARG A 190 -0.96 31.70 5.05
N THR A 191 0.24 31.35 5.50
CA THR A 191 1.32 32.33 5.67
C THR A 191 1.78 32.94 4.33
N GLN A 192 1.75 32.18 3.24
CA GLN A 192 2.08 32.70 1.90
C GLN A 192 0.97 33.61 1.38
N VAL A 193 -0.30 33.27 1.60
CA VAL A 193 -1.44 34.14 1.27
C VAL A 193 -1.39 35.45 2.05
N ASP A 194 -1.08 35.41 3.34
CA ASP A 194 -0.92 36.62 4.16
C ASP A 194 0.23 37.50 3.69
N LYS A 195 1.36 36.90 3.29
CA LYS A 195 2.49 37.63 2.68
C LYS A 195 2.07 38.27 1.35
N ALA A 196 1.40 37.53 0.47
CA ALA A 196 0.91 38.05 -0.80
C ALA A 196 -0.09 39.20 -0.59
N ARG A 197 -1.01 39.08 0.38
CA ARG A 197 -1.95 40.13 0.74
C ARG A 197 -1.23 41.39 1.22
N LYS A 198 -0.24 41.26 2.10
CA LYS A 198 0.58 42.40 2.56
C LYS A 198 1.35 43.08 1.43
N VAL A 199 1.88 42.31 0.48
CA VAL A 199 2.53 42.86 -0.72
C VAL A 199 1.51 43.61 -1.59
N LEU A 200 0.32 43.04 -1.78
CA LEU A 200 -0.75 43.67 -2.56
C LEU A 200 -1.27 44.95 -1.90
N GLU A 201 -1.44 44.97 -0.58
CA GLU A 201 -1.80 46.15 0.20
C GLU A 201 -0.69 47.21 0.13
N GLY A 202 0.58 46.80 0.22
CA GLY A 202 1.73 47.67 0.02
C GLY A 202 1.72 48.33 -1.37
N LEU A 203 1.52 47.56 -2.43
CA LEU A 203 1.40 48.06 -3.80
C LEU A 203 0.14 48.90 -4.04
N GLY A 204 -0.98 48.57 -3.39
CA GLY A 204 -2.22 49.35 -3.45
C GLY A 204 -2.14 50.67 -2.68
N SER A 205 -1.28 50.76 -1.66
CA SER A 205 -0.98 51.99 -0.93
C SER A 205 0.03 52.90 -1.64
N LEU A 206 0.75 52.36 -2.64
CA LEU A 206 1.52 53.16 -3.58
C LEU A 206 0.53 53.83 -4.54
N ASP A 207 0.23 55.08 -4.25
CA ASP A 207 -0.64 55.92 -5.06
C ASP A 207 -0.12 55.97 -6.52
N LEU A 208 -0.96 55.57 -7.48
CA LEU A 208 -0.64 55.56 -8.93
C LEU A 208 -0.31 56.96 -9.48
N SER A 209 -0.47 57.99 -8.66
CA SER A 209 -0.07 59.37 -8.90
C SER A 209 1.46 59.60 -8.85
N ALA A 210 2.21 58.69 -8.21
CA ALA A 210 3.67 58.77 -8.07
C ALA A 210 4.45 58.21 -9.28
N VAL A 211 3.76 57.61 -10.26
CA VAL A 211 4.37 57.28 -11.55
C VAL A 211 4.30 58.54 -12.42
N PRO A 212 5.44 59.12 -12.84
CA PRO A 212 5.42 60.24 -13.76
C PRO A 212 4.67 59.81 -15.02
N LYS A 213 3.62 60.57 -15.37
CA LYS A 213 2.76 60.39 -16.57
C LYS A 213 3.52 60.44 -17.92
N GLY A 214 4.85 60.40 -17.92
CA GLY A 214 5.71 60.37 -19.11
C GLY A 214 6.11 58.97 -19.59
N GLN A 215 5.63 57.89 -18.95
CA GLN A 215 5.95 56.52 -19.40
C GLN A 215 4.73 55.58 -19.31
N ILE A 216 3.54 56.12 -19.59
CA ILE A 216 2.43 55.30 -20.06
C ILE A 216 2.55 55.37 -21.58
N LEU A 217 3.15 54.34 -22.18
CA LEU A 217 2.93 54.04 -23.59
C LEU A 217 1.43 53.74 -23.72
N VAL A 218 0.64 54.79 -23.96
CA VAL A 218 -0.60 54.64 -24.68
C VAL A 218 -0.17 54.05 -26.01
N GLU A 219 -0.58 52.82 -26.28
CA GLU A 219 -0.49 52.23 -27.61
C GLU A 219 -1.23 53.18 -28.56
N ASP A 220 -0.49 54.07 -29.21
CA ASP A 220 -0.93 54.61 -30.49
C ASP A 220 -0.89 53.43 -31.47
N PRO A 221 -1.99 53.12 -32.18
CA PRO A 221 -2.12 51.93 -33.02
C PRO A 221 -1.32 52.02 -34.34
N THR A 222 -0.23 52.79 -34.35
CA THR A 222 0.64 53.01 -35.51
C THR A 222 2.11 52.83 -35.13
N ALA A 223 2.46 51.72 -34.47
CA ALA A 223 3.85 51.28 -34.34
C ALA A 223 4.23 50.38 -35.53
N THR A 224 5.31 50.73 -36.23
CA THR A 224 5.84 49.98 -37.38
C THR A 224 6.66 48.78 -36.92
N ALA A 225 6.68 47.71 -37.75
CA ALA A 225 7.28 46.40 -37.48
C ALA A 225 8.73 46.40 -36.97
N THR A 226 9.48 47.49 -37.17
CA THR A 226 10.86 47.65 -36.71
C THR A 226 11.02 47.84 -35.20
N ASP A 227 9.99 48.29 -34.49
CA ASP A 227 10.09 48.51 -33.04
C ASP A 227 9.65 47.29 -32.22
N GLU A 228 8.81 46.43 -32.79
CA GLU A 228 8.47 45.12 -32.20
C GLU A 228 9.67 44.18 -32.18
N GLU A 229 10.48 44.14 -33.26
CA GLU A 229 11.69 43.32 -33.31
C GLU A 229 12.72 43.75 -32.24
N LYS A 230 12.92 45.05 -32.04
CA LYS A 230 13.84 45.55 -31.00
C LYS A 230 13.38 45.17 -29.61
N LEU A 231 12.08 45.18 -29.36
CA LEU A 231 11.50 44.83 -28.07
C LEU A 231 11.59 43.33 -27.78
N LEU A 232 11.49 42.48 -28.81
CA LEU A 232 11.74 41.04 -28.72
C LEU A 232 13.21 40.72 -28.47
N VAL A 233 14.13 41.42 -29.15
CA VAL A 233 15.58 41.29 -28.90
C VAL A 233 15.92 41.71 -27.46
N GLU A 234 15.32 42.79 -26.95
CA GLU A 234 15.57 43.20 -25.57
C GLU A 234 15.00 42.21 -24.53
N LYS A 235 13.82 41.63 -24.80
CA LYS A 235 13.22 40.58 -23.96
C LYS A 235 14.07 39.31 -23.93
N THR A 236 14.58 38.86 -25.08
CA THR A 236 15.44 37.67 -25.16
C THR A 236 16.78 37.88 -24.45
N LEU A 237 17.37 39.08 -24.56
CA LEU A 237 18.60 39.42 -23.81
C LEU A 237 18.38 39.45 -22.30
N ARG A 238 17.22 39.92 -21.82
CA ARG A 238 16.87 39.88 -20.40
C ARG A 238 16.68 38.44 -19.91
N GLN A 239 15.99 37.61 -20.69
CA GLN A 239 15.85 36.19 -20.36
C GLN A 239 17.21 35.50 -20.29
N ALA A 240 18.08 35.69 -21.29
CA ALA A 240 19.42 35.10 -21.29
C ALA A 240 20.25 35.51 -20.06
N LYS A 241 20.15 36.76 -19.59
CA LYS A 241 20.83 37.21 -18.36
C LYS A 241 20.27 36.55 -17.09
N VAL A 242 18.96 36.30 -17.03
CA VAL A 242 18.33 35.61 -15.89
C VAL A 242 18.76 34.14 -15.84
N TRP A 243 18.82 33.47 -17.00
CA TRP A 243 19.31 32.09 -17.08
C TRP A 243 20.80 31.98 -16.71
N ALA A 244 21.64 32.91 -17.18
CA ALA A 244 23.05 32.94 -16.80
C ALA A 244 23.27 33.20 -15.30
N ALA A 245 22.42 34.02 -14.66
CA ALA A 245 22.48 34.24 -13.21
C ALA A 245 22.00 33.03 -12.40
N ALA A 246 21.05 32.25 -12.95
CA ALA A 246 20.58 31.02 -12.34
C ALA A 246 21.64 29.90 -12.41
N ASP A 247 22.33 29.77 -13.55
CA ASP A 247 23.42 28.79 -13.71
C ASP A 247 24.60 29.10 -12.77
N ALA A 248 24.95 30.37 -12.58
CA ALA A 248 26.01 30.79 -11.65
C ALA A 248 25.68 30.57 -10.15
N LEU A 249 24.43 30.24 -9.82
CA LEU A 249 24.00 29.90 -8.45
C LEU A 249 24.02 28.38 -8.19
N ILE A 250 24.22 27.58 -9.23
CA ILE A 250 24.18 26.11 -9.18
C ILE A 250 25.60 25.50 -9.18
N GLU A 251 26.64 26.25 -9.60
CA GLU A 251 28.07 25.96 -9.32
C GLU A 251 28.50 26.46 -7.93
#